data_AF-A0A7W9EHH3-F1
#
_entry.id   AF-A0A7W9EHH3-F1
#
_cell.length_a   1.000
_cell.length_b   1.000
_cell.length_c   1.000
_cell.angle_alpha   90.00
_cell.angle_beta   90.00
_cell.angle_gamma   90.00
#
_symmetry.space_group_name_H-M   'P 1'
#
loop_
_entity.id
_entity.type
_entity.pdbx_description
1 polymer ?
#
loop_
_entity_poly.entity_id
_entity_poly.type
_entity_poly.pdbx_seq_one_letter_code
_entity_poly.pdbx_strand_id
1 'polypeptide(L)' 'MKRLVWYETAATMEAAIAREKQLKRWRRDWKRNLIERDNPDWNDLPVGLGLPPLTSAPLGPVDPGTSPG' A
#
# COMPACT_ATOMS: atom_id res chain seq x y z
N MET A 1 -12.35 3.54 -1.31
CA MET A 1 -11.42 3.08 -0.25
C MET A 1 -10.17 2.51 -0.93
N LYS A 2 -8.97 2.85 -0.46
CA LYS A 2 -7.68 2.36 -0.99
C LYS A 2 -6.92 1.70 0.17
N ARG A 3 -6.32 0.53 -0.08
CA ARG A 3 -5.57 -0.29 0.91
C ARG A 3 -4.31 -0.85 0.24
N LEU A 4 -3.18 -0.88 0.95
CA LEU A 4 -1.99 -1.58 0.48
C LEU A 4 -1.98 -2.97 1.11
N VAL A 5 -2.24 -3.99 0.30
CA VAL A 5 -2.38 -5.38 0.77
C VAL A 5 -1.23 -6.29 0.38
N TRP A 6 -0.36 -5.84 -0.53
CA TRP A 6 0.79 -6.60 -0.98
C TRP A 6 1.83 -5.69 -1.63
N TYR A 7 3.10 -5.97 -1.39
CA TYR A 7 4.24 -5.38 -2.08
C TYR A 7 5.36 -6.42 -2.15
N GLU A 8 6.32 -6.20 -3.04
CA GLU A 8 7.57 -6.96 -3.04
C GLU A 8 8.77 -6.03 -3.21
N THR A 9 9.91 -6.45 -2.69
CA THR A 9 11.18 -5.73 -2.84
C THR A 9 11.98 -6.34 -3.98
N ALA A 10 12.61 -5.50 -4.80
CA ALA A 10 13.53 -5.92 -5.84
C ALA A 10 14.93 -5.35 -5.57
N ALA A 11 15.97 -6.11 -5.93
CA ALA A 11 17.36 -5.72 -5.69
C ALA A 11 17.84 -4.57 -6.60
N THR A 12 17.23 -4.41 -7.78
CA THR A 12 17.56 -3.33 -8.72
C THR A 12 16.30 -2.69 -9.30
N MET A 13 16.47 -1.47 -9.83
CA MET A 13 15.41 -0.73 -10.50
C MET A 13 14.88 -1.49 -11.73
N GLU A 14 15.77 -2.08 -12.54
CA GLU A 14 15.39 -2.83 -13.74
C GLU A 14 14.53 -4.05 -13.37
N ALA A 15 14.88 -4.75 -12.28
CA ALA A 15 14.11 -5.89 -11.79
C ALA A 15 12.71 -5.45 -11.33
N ALA A 16 12.59 -4.33 -10.61
CA ALA A 16 11.30 -3.76 -10.21
C ALA A 16 10.42 -3.43 -11.42
N ILE A 17 10.99 -2.76 -12.44
CA ILE A 17 10.27 -2.39 -13.67
C ILE A 17 9.82 -3.64 -14.44
N ALA A 18 10.69 -4.65 -14.58
CA ALA A 18 10.38 -5.90 -15.27
C ALA A 18 9.23 -6.63 -14.57
N ARG A 19 9.26 -6.71 -13.24
CA ARG A 19 8.17 -7.29 -12.46
C ARG A 19 6.87 -6.52 -12.63
N GLU A 20 6.92 -5.20 -12.52
CA GLU A 20 5.72 -4.37 -12.66
C GLU A 20 5.07 -4.61 -14.03
N LYS A 21 5.86 -4.68 -15.10
CA LYS A 21 5.39 -5.02 -16.46
C LYS A 21 4.77 -6.41 -16.52
N GLN A 22 5.37 -7.39 -15.85
CA GLN A 22 4.84 -8.76 -15.76
C GLN A 22 3.48 -8.77 -15.04
N LEU A 23 3.39 -8.17 -13.86
CA LEU A 23 2.17 -8.09 -13.06
C LEU A 23 1.07 -7.32 -13.80
N LYS A 24 1.38 -6.26 -14.56
CA LYS A 24 0.39 -5.54 -15.37
C LYS A 24 -0.31 -6.43 -16.38
N ARG A 25 0.34 -7.49 -16.87
CA ARG A 25 -0.21 -8.45 -17.85
C ARG A 25 -0.93 -9.65 -17.22
N TRP A 26 -0.84 -9.84 -15.90
CA TRP A 26 -1.43 -10.99 -15.24
C TRP A 26 -2.96 -10.93 -15.15
N ARG A 27 -3.57 -12.12 -15.20
CA ARG A 27 -4.99 -12.29 -14.86
C ARG A 27 -5.24 -11.88 -13.41
N ARG A 28 -6.43 -11.34 -13.14
CA ARG A 28 -6.82 -10.88 -11.79
C ARG A 28 -6.67 -11.99 -10.74
N ASP A 29 -7.03 -13.22 -11.10
CA ASP A 29 -6.98 -14.36 -10.20
C ASP A 29 -5.56 -14.65 -9.71
N TRP A 30 -4.56 -14.51 -10.57
CA TRP A 30 -3.16 -14.73 -10.18
C TRP A 30 -2.66 -13.67 -9.20
N LYS A 31 -3.13 -12.43 -9.35
CA LYS A 31 -2.84 -11.37 -8.39
C LYS A 31 -3.50 -11.64 -7.05
N ARG A 32 -4.75 -12.14 -7.05
CA ARG A 32 -5.43 -12.56 -5.82
C ARG A 32 -4.69 -13.69 -5.12
N ASN A 33 -4.32 -14.74 -5.85
CA ASN A 33 -3.55 -15.84 -5.28
C ASN A 33 -2.21 -15.37 -4.68
N LEU A 34 -1.55 -14.41 -5.32
CA LEU A 34 -0.31 -13.82 -4.80
C LEU A 34 -0.54 -13.07 -3.49
N ILE A 35 -1.61 -12.26 -3.43
CA ILE A 35 -2.00 -11.55 -2.20
C ILE A 35 -2.40 -12.54 -1.12
N GLU A 36 -3.29 -13.49 -1.41
CA GLU A 36 -3.82 -14.46 -0.46
C GLU A 36 -2.75 -15.38 0.13
N ARG A 37 -1.69 -15.68 -0.64
CA ARG A 37 -0.55 -16.45 -0.14
C ARG A 37 0.20 -15.72 0.99
N ASP A 38 0.38 -14.41 0.86
CA ASP A 38 1.23 -13.62 1.76
C ASP A 38 0.40 -12.83 2.80
N ASN A 39 -0.87 -12.58 2.52
CA ASN A 39 -1.80 -11.77 3.32
C ASN A 39 -3.26 -12.27 3.13
N PRO A 40 -3.62 -13.46 3.68
CA PRO A 40 -4.92 -14.09 3.46
C PRO A 40 -6.10 -13.25 3.97
N ASP A 41 -5.89 -12.43 5.00
CA ASP A 41 -6.91 -11.56 5.59
C ASP A 41 -6.99 -10.18 4.94
N TRP A 42 -6.16 -9.93 3.91
CA TRP A 42 -6.11 -8.66 3.18
C TRP A 42 -5.84 -7.46 4.10
N ASN A 43 -5.04 -7.63 5.15
CA ASN A 43 -4.70 -6.58 6.11
C ASN A 43 -4.05 -5.37 5.42
N ASP A 44 -4.29 -4.16 5.94
CA ASP A 44 -3.61 -2.95 5.46
C ASP A 44 -2.17 -2.94 5.98
N LEU A 45 -1.22 -3.30 5.12
CA LEU A 45 0.19 -3.47 5.46
C LEU A 45 0.86 -2.23 6.09
N PRO A 46 0.54 -0.98 5.71
CA PRO A 46 1.06 0.22 6.36
C PRO A 46 0.88 0.19 7.88
N VAL A 47 -0.26 -0.29 8.38
CA VAL A 47 -0.53 -0.38 9.83
C VAL A 47 0.46 -1.31 10.51
N GLY A 48 0.77 -2.46 9.89
CA GLY A 48 1.78 -3.40 10.39
C GLY A 48 3.22 -2.86 10.32
N LEU A 49 3.47 -1.86 9.47
CA LEU A 49 4.76 -1.17 9.34
C LEU A 49 4.87 0.06 10.25
N GLY A 50 3.85 0.36 11.07
CA GLY A 50 3.80 1.56 11.92
C GLY A 50 3.44 2.85 11.18
N LEU A 51 2.89 2.74 9.96
CA LEU A 51 2.39 3.85 9.15
C LEU A 51 0.86 3.99 9.30
N PRO A 52 0.29 5.19 9.09
CA PRO A 52 -1.15 5.35 9.07
C PRO A 52 -1.80 4.56 7.92
N PRO A 53 -3.06 4.09 8.09
CA PRO A 53 -3.76 3.36 7.04
C PRO A 53 -3.98 4.25 5.81
N LEU A 54 -3.86 3.69 4.61
CA LEU A 54 -3.97 4.49 3.37
C LEU A 54 -5.39 5.00 3.10
N THR A 55 -6.37 4.47 3.82
CA THR A 55 -7.75 4.94 3.77
C THR A 55 -8.03 6.06 4.78
N SER A 56 -7.15 6.30 5.76
CA SER A 56 -7.30 7.42 6.69
C SER A 56 -6.54 8.63 6.16
N ALA A 57 -7.20 9.41 5.31
CA ALA A 57 -6.91 10.83 5.24
C ALA A 57 -8.20 11.60 4.94
N PRO A 58 -8.69 12.38 5.90
CA PRO A 58 -8.67 13.82 5.82
C PRO A 58 -7.42 14.33 6.54
N LEU A 59 -6.68 15.23 5.87
CA LEU A 59 -5.62 16.00 6.50
C LEU A 59 -6.22 16.78 7.68
N GLY A 60 -5.70 16.54 8.87
CA GLY A 60 -5.68 17.52 9.95
C GLY A 60 -4.26 17.52 10.51
N PRO A 61 -3.65 18.70 10.61
CA PRO A 61 -3.70 19.39 11.89
C PRO A 61 -4.62 20.61 11.76
N VAL A 62 -5.58 20.79 12.68
CA VAL A 62 -6.02 22.16 12.97
C VAL A 62 -4.81 22.86 13.59
N ASP A 63 -4.40 23.95 12.96
CA ASP A 63 -3.21 24.74 13.32
C ASP A 63 -3.14 25.03 14.82
N PRO A 64 -1.99 24.89 15.50
CA PRO A 64 -1.79 25.45 16.83
C PRO A 64 -1.43 26.95 16.72
N GLY A 65 -2.23 27.72 15.97
CA GLY A 65 -1.85 29.07 15.50
C GLY A 65 -2.88 30.19 15.61
N THR A 66 -4.10 29.94 16.11
CA THR A 66 -5.09 31.02 16.30
C THR A 66 -5.50 31.10 17.76
N SER A 67 -4.70 31.82 18.55
CA SER A 67 -5.17 32.45 19.78
C SER A 67 -5.96 33.72 19.42
N PRO A 68 -7.12 33.99 20.04
CA PRO A 68 -7.74 35.31 19.97
C PRO A 68 -6.99 36.24 20.92
N GLY A 69 -6.48 37.35 20.38
CA GLY A 69 -5.89 38.47 21.09
C GLY A 69 -6.12 39.73 20.26
#